data_AF-A0A519TJ93-F1
#
_entry.id   AF-A0A519TJ93-F1
#
_cell.length_a   1.000
_cell.length_b   1.000
_cell.length_c   1.000
_cell.angle_alpha   90.00
_cell.angle_beta   90.00
_cell.angle_gamma   90.00
#
_symmetry.space_group_name_H-M   'P 1'
#
loop_
_entity.id
_entity.type
_entity.pdbx_description
1 polymer ?
#
loop_
_entity_poly.entity_id
_entity_poly.type
_entity_poly.pdbx_seq_one_letter_code
_entity_poly.pdbx_strand_id
1 'polypeptide(L)'
;MKNISRLRYFIYLSLIILGGCTTGKNALQKGDYDASVAKAVSRLQNSPKNTEAMQVLKTAYDLALQDHLRKISEAKMSNDLFRWESILYDYQKINQLADDINSCPACLVLVPNPSKYIKEVAESKLNAAAARYESGLSYLNTNNRLSAKKAYYEFEKTQNLQPNYKDVKAKMEDAYWAAVTRVVVQPIILNRGPYKLSADYFQQQIDQFISSYSRNKFVIFYGEEQATNQKIVP
;
A
#
# COMPACT_ATOMS: atom_id res chain seq x y z
N MET A 1 36.10 4.71 -35.51
CA MET A 1 35.25 5.18 -34.39
C MET A 1 33.98 4.34 -34.14
N LYS A 2 33.32 3.74 -35.16
CA LYS A 2 32.12 2.89 -34.97
C LYS A 2 32.31 1.61 -34.14
N ASN A 3 33.50 0.99 -34.18
CA ASN A 3 33.75 -0.27 -33.46
C ASN A 3 33.90 -0.10 -31.94
N ILE A 4 34.39 1.06 -31.48
CA ILE A 4 34.55 1.38 -30.06
C ILE A 4 33.18 1.63 -29.40
N SER A 5 32.22 2.19 -30.14
CA SER A 5 30.83 2.38 -29.70
C SER A 5 30.09 1.05 -29.49
N ARG A 6 30.28 0.07 -30.40
CA ARG A 6 29.70 -1.28 -30.27
C ARG A 6 30.32 -2.08 -29.13
N LEU A 7 31.64 -1.95 -28.90
CA LEU A 7 32.33 -2.61 -27.80
C LEU A 7 31.88 -2.06 -26.43
N ARG A 8 31.68 -0.74 -26.33
CA ARG A 8 31.08 -0.12 -25.14
C ARG A 8 29.66 -0.63 -24.89
N TYR A 9 28.83 -0.75 -25.93
CA TYR A 9 27.46 -1.28 -25.79
C TYR A 9 27.45 -2.73 -25.28
N PHE A 10 28.37 -3.57 -25.76
CA PHE A 10 28.53 -4.94 -25.28
C PHE A 10 28.99 -5.01 -23.82
N ILE A 11 29.88 -4.10 -23.39
CA ILE A 11 30.33 -4.01 -21.99
C ILE A 11 29.19 -3.52 -21.07
N TYR A 12 28.40 -2.53 -21.49
CA TYR A 12 27.23 -2.09 -20.73
C TYR A 12 26.15 -3.18 -20.65
N LEU A 13 25.94 -3.94 -21.74
CA LEU A 13 24.98 -5.04 -21.76
C LEU A 13 25.44 -6.23 -20.91
N SER A 14 26.75 -6.53 -20.85
CA SER A 14 27.27 -7.60 -19.99
C SER A 14 27.23 -7.26 -18.50
N LEU A 15 27.43 -5.99 -18.15
CA LEU A 15 27.29 -5.48 -16.77
C LEU A 15 25.85 -5.59 -16.23
N ILE A 16 24.83 -5.48 -17.10
CA ILE A 16 23.43 -5.65 -16.72
C ILE A 16 23.10 -7.13 -16.43
N ILE A 17 23.75 -8.07 -17.11
CA ILE A 17 23.49 -9.52 -16.94
C ILE A 17 24.16 -10.05 -15.65
N LEU A 18 25.30 -9.49 -15.24
CA LEU A 18 26.03 -9.93 -14.04
C LEU A 18 25.39 -9.48 -12.71
N GLY A 19 24.50 -8.48 -12.73
CA GLY A 19 23.79 -8.00 -11.53
C GLY A 19 22.55 -8.83 -11.12
N GLY A 20 22.11 -9.78 -11.95
CA GLY A 20 20.75 -10.36 -11.86
C GLY A 20 20.61 -11.71 -11.16
N CYS A 21 21.68 -12.46 -10.91
CA CYS A 21 21.59 -13.82 -10.35
C CYS A 21 22.22 -13.89 -8.95
N THR A 22 21.61 -13.20 -7.98
CA THR A 22 21.97 -13.44 -6.57
C THR A 22 21.38 -14.78 -6.15
N THR A 23 22.23 -15.77 -5.83
CA THR A 23 21.79 -17.10 -5.38
C THR A 23 21.12 -17.03 -4.00
N GLY A 24 20.39 -18.09 -3.60
CA GLY A 24 19.84 -18.18 -2.24
C GLY A 24 20.94 -18.07 -1.18
N LYS A 25 22.07 -18.76 -1.39
CA LYS A 25 23.26 -18.66 -0.55
C LYS A 25 23.79 -17.24 -0.37
N ASN A 26 23.85 -16.45 -1.45
CA ASN A 26 24.28 -15.05 -1.38
C ASN A 26 23.28 -14.17 -0.60
N ALA A 27 21.98 -14.43 -0.71
CA ALA A 27 20.96 -13.72 0.06
C ALA A 27 21.08 -14.06 1.57
N LEU A 28 21.25 -15.35 1.88
CA LEU A 28 21.49 -15.84 3.25
C LEU A 28 22.70 -15.15 3.91
N GLN A 29 23.83 -15.07 3.19
CA GLN A 29 25.04 -14.43 3.69
C GLN A 29 24.89 -12.92 3.92
N LYS A 30 23.94 -12.26 3.25
CA LYS A 30 23.62 -10.84 3.42
C LYS A 30 22.57 -10.58 4.50
N GLY A 31 22.03 -11.62 5.14
CA GLY A 31 20.94 -11.50 6.11
C GLY A 31 19.56 -11.33 5.48
N ASP A 32 19.42 -11.50 4.16
CA ASP A 32 18.14 -11.44 3.45
C ASP A 32 17.51 -12.84 3.41
N TYR A 33 17.00 -13.26 4.58
CA TYR A 33 16.51 -14.63 4.80
C TYR A 33 15.25 -14.94 3.97
N ASP A 34 14.31 -14.01 3.87
CA ASP A 34 13.09 -14.15 3.05
C ASP A 34 13.45 -14.39 1.58
N ALA A 35 14.33 -13.56 1.00
CA ALA A 35 14.75 -13.75 -0.39
C ALA A 35 15.54 -15.04 -0.57
N SER A 36 16.29 -15.48 0.45
CA SER A 36 16.98 -16.77 0.42
C SER A 36 15.98 -17.94 0.36
N VAL A 37 14.92 -17.90 1.17
CA VAL A 37 13.84 -18.90 1.12
C VAL A 37 13.17 -18.90 -0.25
N ALA A 38 12.71 -17.75 -0.74
CA ALA A 38 12.00 -17.63 -2.02
C ALA A 38 12.84 -18.18 -3.19
N LYS A 39 14.15 -17.89 -3.20
CA LYS A 39 15.07 -18.41 -4.22
C LYS A 39 15.32 -19.91 -4.08
N ALA A 40 15.49 -20.41 -2.86
CA ALA A 40 15.68 -21.84 -2.64
C ALA A 40 14.44 -22.64 -3.06
N VAL A 41 13.23 -22.17 -2.68
CA VAL A 41 11.95 -22.75 -3.12
C VAL A 41 11.84 -22.74 -4.64
N SER A 42 12.04 -21.58 -5.29
CA SER A 42 11.98 -21.48 -6.75
C SER A 42 12.97 -22.41 -7.45
N ARG A 43 14.18 -22.58 -6.92
CA ARG A 43 15.17 -23.52 -7.45
C ARG A 43 14.75 -24.98 -7.28
N LEU A 44 14.17 -25.34 -6.14
CA LEU A 44 13.71 -26.71 -5.87
C LEU A 44 12.44 -27.08 -6.66
N GLN A 45 11.56 -26.12 -6.94
CA GLN A 45 10.44 -26.32 -7.85
C GLN A 45 10.90 -26.68 -9.26
N ASN A 46 11.94 -26.00 -9.76
CA ASN A 46 12.50 -26.25 -11.10
C ASN A 46 13.48 -27.43 -11.14
N SER A 47 14.14 -27.73 -10.03
CA SER A 47 15.18 -28.76 -9.92
C SER A 47 15.13 -29.43 -8.53
N PRO A 48 14.22 -30.39 -8.32
CA PRO A 48 13.96 -31.00 -7.01
C PRO A 48 15.16 -31.64 -6.30
N LYS A 49 16.20 -32.02 -7.07
CA LYS A 49 17.43 -32.65 -6.57
C LYS A 49 18.60 -31.66 -6.45
N ASN A 50 18.34 -30.35 -6.53
CA ASN A 50 19.40 -29.34 -6.42
C ASN A 50 19.97 -29.31 -5.00
N THR A 51 21.17 -29.86 -4.83
CA THR A 51 21.80 -30.04 -3.52
C THR A 51 22.09 -28.72 -2.80
N GLU A 52 22.46 -27.66 -3.53
CA GLU A 52 22.72 -26.33 -2.93
C GLU A 52 21.43 -25.74 -2.35
N ALA A 53 20.33 -25.76 -3.12
CA ALA A 53 19.05 -25.25 -2.66
C ALA A 53 18.50 -26.08 -1.49
N MET A 54 18.70 -27.41 -1.50
CA MET A 54 18.33 -28.28 -0.37
C MET A 54 19.09 -27.91 0.91
N GLN A 55 20.40 -27.65 0.81
CA GLN A 55 21.23 -27.25 1.94
C GLN A 55 20.86 -25.86 2.49
N VAL A 56 20.46 -24.94 1.61
CA VAL A 56 20.15 -23.56 1.99
C VAL A 56 18.75 -23.43 2.59
N LEU A 57 17.75 -24.15 2.07
CA LEU A 57 16.34 -23.89 2.40
C LEU A 57 16.06 -23.96 3.91
N LYS A 58 16.47 -25.05 4.56
CA LYS A 58 16.15 -25.25 5.99
C LYS A 58 16.74 -24.14 6.86
N THR A 59 18.02 -23.84 6.68
CA THR A 59 18.71 -22.78 7.43
C THR A 59 18.12 -21.41 7.16
N ALA A 60 17.80 -21.11 5.89
CA ALA A 60 17.19 -19.83 5.53
C ALA A 60 15.80 -19.67 6.15
N TYR A 61 14.99 -20.72 6.15
CA TYR A 61 13.66 -20.71 6.76
C TYR A 61 13.73 -20.52 8.29
N ASP A 62 14.59 -21.29 8.97
CA ASP A 62 14.76 -21.21 10.42
C ASP A 62 15.16 -19.77 10.84
N LEU A 63 16.09 -19.15 10.11
CA LEU A 63 16.53 -17.77 10.38
C LEU A 63 15.46 -16.72 10.04
N ALA A 64 14.75 -16.87 8.92
CA ALA A 64 13.65 -15.97 8.56
C ALA A 64 12.53 -16.00 9.61
N LEU A 65 12.15 -17.20 10.06
CA LEU A 65 11.15 -17.38 11.10
C LEU A 65 11.58 -16.73 12.42
N GLN A 66 12.81 -16.97 12.87
CA GLN A 66 13.34 -16.36 14.09
C GLN A 66 13.40 -14.84 13.99
N ASP A 67 13.81 -14.29 12.84
CA ASP A 67 13.89 -12.86 12.61
C ASP A 67 12.52 -12.18 12.71
N HIS A 68 11.49 -12.72 12.05
CA HIS A 68 10.13 -12.20 12.16
C HIS A 68 9.56 -12.34 13.58
N LEU A 69 9.77 -13.47 14.25
CA LEU A 69 9.30 -13.66 15.63
C LEU A 69 9.96 -12.67 16.61
N ARG A 70 11.23 -12.36 16.40
CA ARG A 70 11.94 -11.33 17.17
C ARG A 70 11.34 -9.94 16.92
N LYS A 71 11.10 -9.55 15.66
CA LYS A 71 10.45 -8.28 15.30
C LYS A 71 9.05 -8.17 15.91
N ILE A 72 8.27 -9.25 15.89
CA ILE A 72 6.95 -9.32 16.55
C ILE A 72 7.09 -9.08 18.07
N SER A 73 8.06 -9.72 18.72
CA SER A 73 8.31 -9.54 20.16
C SER A 73 8.68 -8.09 20.49
N GLU A 74 9.57 -7.49 19.70
CA GLU A 74 9.98 -6.09 19.84
C GLU A 74 8.79 -5.14 19.64
N ALA A 75 7.97 -5.37 18.60
CA ALA A 75 6.77 -4.58 18.34
C ALA A 75 5.71 -4.70 19.44
N LYS A 76 5.55 -5.88 20.06
CA LYS A 76 4.64 -6.07 21.21
C LYS A 76 5.05 -5.23 22.42
N MET A 77 6.36 -5.06 22.64
CA MET A 77 6.92 -4.25 23.74
C MET A 77 6.93 -2.75 23.44
N SER A 78 6.77 -2.35 22.18
CA SER A 78 6.75 -0.95 21.75
C SER A 78 5.51 -0.20 22.22
N ASN A 79 5.65 1.11 22.45
CA ASN A 79 4.53 2.04 22.69
C ASN A 79 3.98 2.68 21.40
N ASP A 80 4.40 2.22 20.23
CA ASP A 80 3.88 2.70 18.94
C ASP A 80 2.37 2.43 18.84
N LEU A 81 1.62 3.48 18.49
CA LEU A 81 0.16 3.45 18.30
C LEU A 81 -0.26 2.41 17.25
N PHE A 82 0.54 2.25 16.20
CA PHE A 82 0.28 1.36 15.06
C PHE A 82 1.15 0.10 15.08
N ARG A 83 1.71 -0.30 16.24
CA ARG A 83 2.53 -1.52 16.39
C ARG A 83 1.86 -2.78 15.83
N TRP A 84 0.54 -2.87 15.91
CA TRP A 84 -0.23 -4.01 15.42
C TRP A 84 -0.15 -4.18 13.90
N GLU A 85 0.15 -3.12 13.14
CA GLU A 85 0.43 -3.23 11.71
C GLU A 85 1.79 -3.88 11.43
N SER A 86 2.81 -3.57 12.24
CA SER A 86 4.10 -4.27 12.16
C SER A 86 3.94 -5.74 12.52
N ILE A 87 3.23 -6.03 13.62
CA ILE A 87 2.94 -7.41 14.04
C ILE A 87 2.18 -8.16 12.95
N LEU A 88 1.14 -7.54 12.37
CA LEU A 88 0.39 -8.11 11.25
C LEU A 88 1.29 -8.41 10.05
N TYR A 89 2.16 -7.47 9.67
CA TYR A 89 3.08 -7.63 8.56
C TYR A 89 4.01 -8.84 8.76
N ASP A 90 4.65 -8.96 9.92
CA ASP A 90 5.58 -10.05 10.19
C ASP A 90 4.87 -11.41 10.24
N TYR A 91 3.68 -11.51 10.83
CA TYR A 91 2.90 -12.75 10.77
C TYR A 91 2.47 -13.11 9.34
N GLN A 92 2.10 -12.12 8.52
CA GLN A 92 1.80 -12.34 7.10
C GLN A 92 3.02 -12.83 6.32
N LYS A 93 4.21 -12.31 6.62
CA LYS A 93 5.46 -12.79 6.02
C LYS A 93 5.77 -14.23 6.39
N ILE A 94 5.66 -14.59 7.67
CA ILE A 94 5.81 -16.00 8.08
C ILE A 94 4.83 -16.90 7.33
N ASN A 95 3.57 -16.47 7.22
CA ASN A 95 2.56 -17.22 6.49
C ASN A 95 2.89 -17.35 5.00
N GLN A 96 3.43 -16.31 4.36
CA GLN A 96 3.88 -16.36 2.97
C GLN A 96 5.02 -17.37 2.78
N LEU A 97 6.03 -17.35 3.66
CA LEU A 97 7.13 -18.31 3.62
C LEU A 97 6.63 -19.76 3.72
N ALA A 98 5.62 -19.98 4.57
CA ALA A 98 4.99 -21.29 4.68
C ALA A 98 4.21 -21.69 3.41
N ASP A 99 3.51 -20.76 2.77
CA ASP A 99 2.82 -21.02 1.50
C ASP A 99 3.82 -21.35 0.38
N ASP A 100 4.92 -20.60 0.29
CA ASP A 100 5.97 -20.84 -0.68
C ASP A 100 6.54 -22.26 -0.52
N ILE A 101 6.84 -22.68 0.71
CA ILE A 101 7.33 -24.04 1.00
C ILE A 101 6.26 -25.10 0.68
N ASN A 102 5.01 -24.88 1.09
CA ASN A 102 3.90 -25.81 0.83
C ASN A 102 3.64 -26.01 -0.67
N SER A 103 3.92 -25.00 -1.50
CA SER A 103 3.81 -25.09 -2.96
C SER A 103 4.91 -25.94 -3.64
N CYS A 104 5.86 -26.46 -2.86
CA CYS A 104 7.03 -27.18 -3.35
C CYS A 104 7.17 -28.54 -2.65
N PRO A 105 6.78 -29.66 -3.29
CA PRO A 105 6.84 -31.00 -2.69
C PRO A 105 8.25 -31.41 -2.20
N ALA A 106 9.30 -31.05 -2.95
CA ALA A 106 10.68 -31.32 -2.56
C ALA A 106 11.11 -30.50 -1.32
N CYS A 107 10.51 -29.32 -1.13
CA CYS A 107 10.76 -28.46 0.01
C CYS A 107 10.15 -29.03 1.30
N LEU A 108 8.99 -29.69 1.20
CA LEU A 108 8.33 -30.36 2.33
C LEU A 108 9.14 -31.52 2.91
N VAL A 109 10.05 -32.13 2.15
CA VAL A 109 10.99 -33.13 2.70
C VAL A 109 11.96 -32.49 3.69
N LEU A 110 12.30 -31.21 3.48
CA LEU A 110 13.27 -30.46 4.28
C LEU A 110 12.61 -29.67 5.41
N VAL A 111 11.41 -29.14 5.15
CA VAL A 111 10.58 -28.40 6.10
C VAL A 111 9.16 -28.97 6.04
N PRO A 112 8.87 -30.07 6.77
CA PRO A 112 7.60 -30.79 6.63
C PRO A 112 6.38 -30.02 7.14
N ASN A 113 6.58 -29.18 8.17
CA ASN A 113 5.51 -28.46 8.85
C ASN A 113 5.89 -26.98 9.00
N PRO A 114 5.87 -26.19 7.90
CA PRO A 114 6.14 -24.77 8.02
C PRO A 114 5.04 -24.09 8.85
N SER A 115 5.46 -23.24 9.78
CA SER A 115 4.57 -22.59 10.75
C SER A 115 3.57 -21.64 10.09
N LYS A 116 2.31 -21.69 10.54
CA LYS A 116 1.22 -20.81 10.12
C LYS A 116 0.56 -20.14 11.32
N TYR A 117 0.39 -18.83 11.24
CA TYR A 117 -0.15 -17.95 12.29
C TYR A 117 -1.42 -17.26 11.80
N ILE A 118 -2.44 -18.04 11.42
CA ILE A 118 -3.68 -17.51 10.83
C ILE A 118 -4.50 -16.74 11.86
N LYS A 119 -4.57 -17.26 13.08
CA LYS A 119 -5.31 -16.65 14.19
C LYS A 119 -4.69 -15.31 14.58
N GLU A 120 -3.36 -15.28 14.69
CA GLU A 120 -2.59 -14.10 15.07
C GLU A 120 -2.67 -13.01 14.00
N VAL A 121 -2.72 -13.38 12.72
CA VAL A 121 -3.03 -12.43 11.63
C VAL A 121 -4.41 -11.82 11.83
N ALA A 122 -5.44 -12.63 12.10
CA ALA A 122 -6.81 -12.12 12.30
C ALA A 122 -6.90 -11.18 13.53
N GLU A 123 -6.28 -11.56 14.64
CA GLU A 123 -6.21 -10.75 15.86
C GLU A 123 -5.44 -9.44 15.63
N SER A 124 -4.28 -9.51 14.97
CA SER A 124 -3.48 -8.31 14.67
C SER A 124 -4.20 -7.36 13.74
N LYS A 125 -4.96 -7.88 12.77
CA LYS A 125 -5.80 -7.10 11.87
C LYS A 125 -6.91 -6.36 12.62
N LEU A 126 -7.58 -7.04 13.56
CA LEU A 126 -8.60 -6.44 14.41
C LEU A 126 -8.02 -5.34 15.31
N ASN A 127 -6.89 -5.61 15.96
CA ASN A 127 -6.22 -4.64 16.84
C ASN A 127 -5.69 -3.42 16.06
N ALA A 128 -5.14 -3.63 14.86
CA ALA A 128 -4.72 -2.54 13.98
C ALA A 128 -5.91 -1.68 13.54
N ALA A 129 -7.03 -2.31 13.16
CA ALA A 129 -8.25 -1.60 12.82
C ALA A 129 -8.78 -0.78 14.00
N ALA A 130 -8.74 -1.34 15.22
CA ALA A 130 -9.11 -0.61 16.43
C ALA A 130 -8.24 0.63 16.66
N ALA A 131 -6.90 0.49 16.59
CA ALA A 131 -5.99 1.62 16.78
C ALA A 131 -6.19 2.74 15.73
N ARG A 132 -6.40 2.36 14.46
CA ARG A 132 -6.71 3.30 13.37
C ARG A 132 -8.03 4.01 13.59
N TYR A 133 -9.07 3.28 14.00
CA TYR A 133 -10.39 3.85 14.25
C TYR A 133 -10.34 4.88 15.38
N GLU A 134 -9.68 4.57 16.50
CA GLU A 134 -9.55 5.50 17.63
C GLU A 134 -8.70 6.73 17.26
N SER A 135 -7.65 6.55 16.46
CA SER A 135 -6.88 7.68 15.87
C SER A 135 -7.77 8.57 14.99
N GLY A 136 -8.62 7.97 14.15
CA GLY A 136 -9.57 8.67 13.31
C GLY A 136 -10.57 9.50 14.12
N LEU A 137 -11.12 8.93 15.19
CA LEU A 137 -12.00 9.65 16.12
C LEU A 137 -11.30 10.85 16.76
N SER A 138 -10.07 10.66 17.24
CA SER A 138 -9.27 11.75 17.82
C SER A 138 -9.06 12.92 16.85
N TYR A 139 -8.71 12.62 15.59
CA TYR A 139 -8.59 13.65 14.57
C TYR A 139 -9.92 14.32 14.24
N LEU A 140 -11.01 13.55 14.12
CA LEU A 140 -12.33 14.11 13.81
C LEU A 140 -12.79 15.07 14.91
N ASN A 141 -12.56 14.73 16.17
CA ASN A 141 -12.90 15.55 17.33
C ASN A 141 -12.12 16.87 17.41
N THR A 142 -11.02 17.04 16.65
CA THR A 142 -10.30 18.33 16.59
C THR A 142 -11.10 19.40 15.82
N ASN A 143 -12.18 19.03 15.11
CA ASN A 143 -13.13 19.94 14.48
C ASN A 143 -12.51 20.99 13.54
N ASN A 144 -11.50 20.58 12.76
CA ASN A 144 -10.95 21.41 11.69
C ASN A 144 -10.72 20.58 10.43
N ARG A 145 -10.71 21.27 9.28
CA ARG A 145 -10.62 20.65 7.95
C ARG A 145 -9.36 19.77 7.77
N LEU A 146 -8.22 20.20 8.29
CA LEU A 146 -6.97 19.45 8.12
C LEU A 146 -6.99 18.15 8.93
N SER A 147 -7.48 18.20 10.17
CA SER A 147 -7.67 17.00 10.99
C SER A 147 -8.77 16.10 10.42
N ALA A 148 -9.86 16.64 9.88
CA ALA A 148 -10.88 15.84 9.20
C ALA A 148 -10.33 15.04 8.00
N LYS A 149 -9.41 15.62 7.21
CA LYS A 149 -8.69 14.89 6.16
C LYS A 149 -7.88 13.73 6.72
N LYS A 150 -7.17 13.95 7.83
CA LYS A 150 -6.43 12.88 8.51
C LYS A 150 -7.37 11.79 9.01
N ALA A 151 -8.46 12.18 9.67
CA ALA A 151 -9.50 11.26 10.16
C ALA A 151 -10.05 10.37 9.03
N TYR A 152 -10.38 10.98 7.87
CA TYR A 152 -10.84 10.24 6.70
C TYR A 152 -9.85 9.13 6.31
N TYR A 153 -8.55 9.42 6.23
CA TYR A 153 -7.55 8.42 5.87
C TYR A 153 -7.35 7.35 6.96
N GLU A 154 -7.51 7.69 8.23
CA GLU A 154 -7.49 6.69 9.31
C GLU A 154 -8.70 5.75 9.25
N PHE A 155 -9.90 6.26 8.92
CA PHE A 155 -11.08 5.43 8.71
C PHE A 155 -10.99 4.61 7.42
N GLU A 156 -10.40 5.15 6.35
CA GLU A 156 -10.12 4.41 5.11
C GLU A 156 -9.19 3.21 5.40
N LYS A 157 -8.12 3.42 6.17
CA LYS A 157 -7.25 2.32 6.65
C LYS A 157 -8.00 1.34 7.53
N THR A 158 -8.84 1.81 8.45
CA THR A 158 -9.67 0.95 9.29
C THR A 158 -10.57 0.05 8.44
N GLN A 159 -11.24 0.62 7.44
CA GLN A 159 -12.14 -0.12 6.53
C GLN A 159 -11.37 -1.15 5.68
N ASN A 160 -10.13 -0.86 5.28
CA ASN A 160 -9.26 -1.80 4.56
C ASN A 160 -8.76 -2.94 5.46
N LEU A 161 -8.42 -2.63 6.72
CA LEU A 161 -7.99 -3.61 7.71
C LEU A 161 -9.17 -4.49 8.13
N GLN A 162 -10.28 -3.92 8.58
CA GLN A 162 -11.46 -4.67 8.99
C GLN A 162 -12.73 -4.04 8.39
N PRO A 163 -13.23 -4.60 7.27
CA PRO A 163 -14.49 -4.15 6.71
C PRO A 163 -15.64 -4.24 7.72
N ASN A 164 -16.50 -3.23 7.75
CA ASN A 164 -17.62 -3.14 8.69
C ASN A 164 -17.19 -3.15 10.17
N TYR A 165 -15.97 -2.68 10.48
CA TYR A 165 -15.56 -2.43 11.87
C TYR A 165 -16.39 -1.30 12.48
N LYS A 166 -17.27 -1.63 13.43
CA LYS A 166 -18.22 -0.68 14.05
C LYS A 166 -18.98 0.11 12.96
N ASP A 167 -19.04 1.43 13.09
CA ASP A 167 -19.63 2.40 12.17
C ASP A 167 -18.59 3.10 11.27
N VAL A 168 -17.44 2.46 10.99
CA VAL A 168 -16.31 3.07 10.25
C VAL A 168 -16.73 3.74 8.94
N LYS A 169 -17.70 3.18 8.21
CA LYS A 169 -18.20 3.78 6.95
C LYS A 169 -18.86 5.13 7.19
N ALA A 170 -19.75 5.21 8.19
CA ALA A 170 -20.41 6.46 8.56
C ALA A 170 -19.37 7.49 9.05
N LYS A 171 -18.41 7.07 9.89
CA LYS A 171 -17.33 7.95 10.34
C LYS A 171 -16.41 8.44 9.23
N MET A 172 -16.16 7.60 8.23
CA MET A 172 -15.41 8.00 7.05
C MET A 172 -16.18 9.06 6.24
N GLU A 173 -17.50 8.91 6.09
CA GLU A 173 -18.36 9.92 5.45
C GLU A 173 -18.43 11.23 6.24
N ASP A 174 -18.59 11.16 7.57
CA ASP A 174 -18.55 12.34 8.45
C ASP A 174 -17.24 13.10 8.27
N ALA A 175 -16.11 12.39 8.31
CA ALA A 175 -14.78 12.97 8.12
C ALA A 175 -14.58 13.53 6.71
N TYR A 176 -15.14 12.87 5.69
CA TYR A 176 -15.13 13.38 4.31
C TYR A 176 -15.82 14.73 4.22
N TRP A 177 -17.07 14.82 4.68
CA TRP A 177 -17.84 16.06 4.59
C TRP A 177 -17.29 17.19 5.45
N ALA A 178 -16.67 16.88 6.59
CA ALA A 178 -15.94 17.84 7.41
C ALA A 178 -14.63 18.33 6.74
N ALA A 179 -14.06 17.54 5.84
CA ALA A 179 -12.84 17.87 5.11
C ALA A 179 -13.07 18.61 3.78
N VAL A 180 -14.28 18.48 3.20
CA VAL A 180 -14.64 19.04 1.90
C VAL A 180 -14.58 20.57 1.90
N THR A 181 -13.94 21.12 0.88
CA THR A 181 -14.05 22.53 0.50
C THR A 181 -15.01 22.64 -0.67
N ARG A 182 -16.04 23.48 -0.52
CA ARG A 182 -17.04 23.71 -1.54
C ARG A 182 -16.63 24.94 -2.33
N VAL A 183 -16.60 24.83 -3.66
CA VAL A 183 -16.20 25.93 -4.55
C VAL A 183 -17.37 26.23 -5.46
N VAL A 184 -17.94 27.42 -5.34
CA VAL A 184 -18.98 27.88 -6.25
C VAL A 184 -18.32 28.53 -7.45
N VAL A 185 -18.69 28.07 -8.64
CA VAL A 185 -18.19 28.57 -9.92
C VAL A 185 -19.30 29.37 -10.58
N GLN A 186 -19.05 30.66 -10.71
CA GLN A 186 -19.97 31.57 -11.38
C GLN A 186 -19.70 31.56 -12.89
N PRO A 187 -20.72 31.37 -13.74
CA PRO A 187 -20.53 31.38 -15.18
C PRO A 187 -20.22 32.78 -15.70
N ILE A 188 -19.43 32.85 -16.76
CA ILE A 188 -19.18 34.11 -17.45
C ILE A 188 -20.33 34.36 -18.42
N ILE A 189 -21.20 35.32 -18.09
CA ILE A 189 -22.39 35.64 -18.90
C ILE A 189 -22.13 36.89 -19.75
N LEU A 190 -21.96 36.71 -21.07
CA LEU A 190 -22.00 37.79 -22.06
C LEU A 190 -23.20 37.64 -22.98
N ASN A 191 -24.16 38.55 -22.84
CA ASN A 191 -25.42 38.51 -23.58
C ASN A 191 -25.25 38.91 -25.06
N ARG A 192 -24.34 39.84 -25.38
CA ARG A 192 -24.05 40.35 -26.73
C ARG A 192 -22.63 40.91 -26.80
N GLY A 193 -22.12 41.12 -28.01
CA GLY A 193 -20.85 41.83 -28.26
C GLY A 193 -19.74 40.95 -28.86
N PRO A 194 -18.63 41.57 -29.28
CA PRO A 194 -17.57 40.90 -30.05
C PRO A 194 -16.84 39.79 -29.28
N TYR A 195 -16.94 39.79 -27.94
CA TYR A 195 -16.24 38.84 -27.06
C TYR A 195 -17.06 37.62 -26.66
N LYS A 196 -18.33 37.49 -27.12
CA LYS A 196 -19.21 36.38 -26.73
C LYS A 196 -18.61 35.01 -27.01
N LEU A 197 -18.13 34.80 -28.24
CA LEU A 197 -17.55 33.52 -28.65
C LEU A 197 -16.33 33.13 -27.80
N SER A 198 -15.47 34.10 -27.47
CA SER A 198 -14.31 33.89 -26.62
C SER A 198 -14.69 33.55 -25.18
N ALA A 199 -15.74 34.19 -24.65
CA ALA A 199 -16.27 33.89 -23.32
C ALA A 199 -16.92 32.50 -23.26
N ASP A 200 -17.73 32.14 -24.26
CA ASP A 200 -18.36 30.82 -24.37
C ASP A 200 -17.29 29.71 -24.45
N TYR A 201 -16.23 29.92 -25.26
CA TYR A 201 -15.10 28.98 -25.34
C TYR A 201 -14.35 28.85 -24.01
N PHE A 202 -14.07 29.96 -23.33
CA PHE A 202 -13.37 29.92 -22.04
C PHE A 202 -14.21 29.23 -20.95
N GLN A 203 -15.53 29.47 -20.92
CA GLN A 203 -16.45 28.74 -20.04
C GLN A 203 -16.40 27.24 -20.29
N GLN A 204 -16.39 26.80 -21.56
CA GLN A 204 -16.25 25.38 -21.90
C GLN A 204 -14.94 24.78 -21.37
N GLN A 205 -13.83 25.53 -21.40
CA GLN A 205 -12.56 25.07 -20.83
C GLN A 205 -12.63 24.92 -19.29
N ILE A 206 -13.33 25.82 -18.61
CA ILE A 206 -13.59 25.73 -17.16
C ILE A 206 -14.42 24.48 -16.85
N ASP A 207 -15.50 24.24 -17.58
CA ASP A 207 -16.38 23.09 -17.35
C ASP A 207 -15.65 21.76 -17.61
N GLN A 208 -14.81 21.72 -18.65
CA GLN A 208 -13.94 20.57 -18.93
C GLN A 208 -12.91 20.33 -17.82
N PHE A 209 -12.32 21.40 -17.28
CA PHE A 209 -11.39 21.29 -16.15
C PHE A 209 -12.10 20.74 -14.91
N ILE A 210 -13.28 21.28 -14.56
CA ILE A 210 -14.05 20.87 -13.38
C ILE A 210 -14.49 19.42 -13.49
N SER A 211 -15.06 19.02 -14.64
CA SER A 211 -15.53 17.65 -14.86
C SER A 211 -14.41 16.61 -14.85
N SER A 212 -13.19 16.99 -15.23
CA SER A 212 -12.01 16.12 -15.18
C SER A 212 -11.20 16.24 -13.88
N TYR A 213 -11.59 17.13 -12.96
CA TYR A 213 -10.84 17.37 -11.72
C TYR A 213 -10.97 16.20 -10.75
N SER A 214 -9.89 15.43 -10.61
CA SER A 214 -9.79 14.29 -9.69
C SER A 214 -8.60 14.40 -8.73
N ARG A 215 -7.81 15.47 -8.82
CA ARG A 215 -6.57 15.64 -8.05
C ARG A 215 -6.80 15.70 -6.54
N ASN A 216 -7.94 16.23 -6.10
CA ASN A 216 -8.26 16.37 -4.68
C ASN A 216 -9.71 15.96 -4.42
N LYS A 217 -9.88 14.78 -3.82
CA LYS A 217 -11.20 14.24 -3.45
C LYS A 217 -11.98 15.12 -2.47
N PHE A 218 -11.34 16.05 -1.77
CA PHE A 218 -11.94 16.95 -0.80
C PHE A 218 -12.29 18.34 -1.38
N VAL A 219 -12.35 18.48 -2.70
CA VAL A 219 -12.86 19.69 -3.36
C VAL A 219 -14.05 19.31 -4.21
N ILE A 220 -15.17 20.01 -3.99
CA ILE A 220 -16.39 19.82 -4.78
C ILE A 220 -16.74 21.17 -5.41
N PHE A 221 -16.92 21.16 -6.72
CA PHE A 221 -17.37 22.33 -7.48
C PHE A 221 -18.89 22.31 -7.61
N TYR A 222 -19.50 23.47 -7.46
CA TYR A 222 -20.93 23.70 -7.65
C TYR A 222 -21.13 24.83 -8.64
N GLY A 223 -22.09 24.69 -9.56
CA GLY A 223 -22.58 25.83 -10.33
C GLY A 223 -23.36 26.80 -9.42
N GLU A 224 -23.41 28.08 -9.78
CA GLU A 224 -24.11 29.13 -9.01
C GLU A 224 -25.59 28.79 -8.73
N GLU A 225 -26.33 28.34 -9.74
CA GLU A 225 -27.74 27.95 -9.60
C GLU A 225 -27.89 26.74 -8.65
N GLN A 226 -27.04 25.72 -8.81
CA GLN A 226 -27.03 24.54 -7.95
C GLN A 226 -26.72 24.92 -6.49
N ALA A 227 -25.72 25.77 -6.28
CA ALA A 227 -25.33 26.24 -4.96
C ALA A 227 -26.47 27.01 -4.28
N THR A 228 -27.18 27.85 -5.04
CA THR A 228 -28.36 28.59 -4.55
C THR A 228 -29.49 27.65 -4.17
N ASN A 229 -29.86 26.72 -5.04
CA ASN A 229 -30.95 25.77 -4.81
C ASN A 229 -30.67 24.84 -3.63
N GLN A 230 -29.41 24.43 -3.44
CA GLN A 230 -28.98 23.54 -2.37
C GLN A 230 -28.52 24.29 -1.10
N LYS A 231 -28.59 25.63 -1.08
CA LYS A 231 -28.13 26.51 0.01
C LYS A 231 -26.69 26.18 0.45
N ILE A 232 -25.82 25.95 -0.52
CA ILE A 232 -24.41 25.65 -0.27
C ILE A 232 -23.74 26.88 0.32
N VAL A 233 -23.10 26.70 1.48
CA VAL A 233 -22.17 27.68 2.04
C VAL A 233 -20.77 27.33 1.50
N PRO A 234 -20.17 28.19 0.65
CA PRO A 234 -18.82 28.01 0.14
C PRO A 234 -17.77 28.09 1.25
#